data_AF-A0A9E3QUH9-F1
#
_entry.id   AF-A0A9E3QUH9-F1
#
_cell.length_a   1.000
_cell.length_b   1.000
_cell.length_c   1.000
_cell.angle_alpha   90.00
_cell.angle_beta   90.00
_cell.angle_gamma   90.00
#
_symmetry.space_group_name_H-M   'P 1'
#
loop_
_entity.id
_entity.type
_entity.pdbx_description
1 polymer ?
#
loop_
_entity_poly.entity_id
_entity_poly.type
_entity_poly.pdbx_seq_one_letter_code
_entity_poly.pdbx_strand_id
1 'polypeptide(L)'
;MPKVAPPRLSPVELLPPRIDRSTTGRVVVKDPPAIDATQVDMLKQADGIVDILWVIDDSGSMANQRKTLVANFDRFVAELLTLKVDFQIGVTSTNQVDSGKLRGTTKIITNLTPNQRTVFETNTTFPNSRTRWEQGLRMAQFAVSGPNVAPGGANENFLRKNAALAIIVVSDEDDSSYGDPDYYARAFRQAKGKGNEGLVSFSTIGGTTPSGCTPPGEQIYYGSLAEPAFRYSAVSAKTGGVVGSICDQSFENTLVAIAEALNTLRRVFPLTLKPLDGTLSVTVNGTRIAQDQVNGWQYRADTNSVVFLGTYVPPPGAIIRLEYAFAK
;
A
#
# COMPACT_ATOMS: atom_id res chain seq x y z
N MET A 1 63.85 -23.16 73.62
CA MET A 1 62.63 -23.00 72.78
C MET A 1 61.41 -23.25 73.65
N PRO A 2 60.43 -22.33 73.74
CA PRO A 2 59.30 -22.48 74.65
C PRO A 2 58.30 -23.52 74.13
N LYS A 3 57.83 -24.41 75.01
CA LYS A 3 56.72 -25.35 74.75
C LYS A 3 55.41 -24.57 74.71
N VAL A 4 54.81 -24.47 73.53
CA VAL A 4 53.46 -23.94 73.33
C VAL A 4 52.46 -25.02 73.76
N ALA A 5 51.56 -24.69 74.69
CA ALA A 5 50.48 -25.57 75.12
C ALA A 5 49.44 -25.74 74.00
N PRO A 6 48.88 -26.94 73.77
CA PRO A 6 47.87 -27.16 72.74
C PRO A 6 46.58 -26.38 73.06
N PRO A 7 45.88 -25.86 72.03
CA PRO A 7 44.68 -25.06 72.22
C PRO A 7 43.54 -25.90 72.82
N ARG A 8 42.79 -25.30 73.76
CA ARG A 8 41.55 -25.89 74.28
C ARG A 8 40.43 -25.65 73.26
N LEU A 9 39.91 -26.73 72.68
CA LEU A 9 38.71 -26.68 71.86
C LEU A 9 37.47 -26.77 72.77
N SER A 10 36.60 -25.78 72.69
CA SER A 10 35.26 -25.84 73.28
C SER A 10 34.40 -26.81 72.47
N PRO A 11 33.51 -27.61 73.09
CA PRO A 11 32.57 -28.45 72.34
C PRO A 11 31.62 -27.54 71.56
N VAL A 12 31.62 -27.68 70.23
CA VAL A 12 30.60 -27.04 69.39
C VAL A 12 29.33 -27.87 69.53
N GLU A 13 28.33 -27.34 70.23
CA GLU A 13 26.99 -27.93 70.28
C GLU A 13 26.28 -27.66 68.94
N LEU A 14 26.13 -28.70 68.13
CA LEU A 14 25.39 -28.63 66.87
C LEU A 14 23.89 -28.57 67.17
N LEU A 15 23.31 -27.37 67.12
CA LEU A 15 21.87 -27.22 67.17
C LEU A 15 21.22 -27.95 65.97
N PRO A 16 20.12 -28.69 66.16
CA PRO A 16 19.44 -29.35 65.06
C PRO A 16 18.96 -28.32 64.03
N PRO A 17 18.99 -28.67 62.73
CA PRO A 17 18.60 -27.74 61.67
C PRO A 17 17.15 -27.29 61.86
N ARG A 18 16.91 -25.97 61.79
CA ARG A 18 15.55 -25.42 61.72
C ARG A 18 14.95 -25.81 60.37
N ILE A 19 13.95 -26.67 60.39
CA ILE A 19 13.16 -27.03 59.20
C ILE A 19 12.24 -25.85 58.89
N ASP A 20 12.53 -25.14 57.80
CA ASP A 20 11.59 -24.18 57.23
C ASP A 20 10.39 -24.93 56.65
N ARG A 21 9.20 -24.65 57.18
CA ARG A 21 7.91 -25.19 56.71
C ARG A 21 7.10 -24.14 55.95
N SER A 22 7.73 -23.05 55.51
CA SER A 22 7.11 -22.11 54.60
C SER A 22 6.61 -22.87 53.37
N THR A 23 5.34 -22.65 53.03
CA THR A 23 4.67 -23.33 51.93
C THR A 23 5.40 -22.99 50.64
N THR A 24 6.27 -23.90 50.17
CA THR A 24 6.80 -23.87 48.81
C THR A 24 5.61 -23.71 47.86
N GLY A 25 5.67 -22.70 46.98
CA GLY A 25 4.57 -22.33 46.08
C GLY A 25 3.90 -23.57 45.49
N ARG A 26 2.58 -23.66 45.67
CA ARG A 26 1.79 -24.78 45.16
C ARG A 26 2.02 -24.90 43.66
N VAL A 27 2.69 -25.96 43.23
CA VAL A 27 2.71 -26.37 41.83
C VAL A 27 1.30 -26.83 41.51
N VAL A 28 0.52 -25.95 40.88
CA VAL A 28 -0.74 -26.36 40.26
C VAL A 28 -0.35 -27.05 38.97
N VAL A 29 -0.48 -28.37 38.95
CA VAL A 29 -0.57 -29.10 37.69
C VAL A 29 -1.86 -28.64 37.04
N LYS A 30 -1.77 -27.69 36.12
CA LYS A 30 -2.83 -27.52 35.12
C LYS A 30 -2.72 -28.75 34.23
N ASP A 31 -3.81 -29.48 34.10
CA ASP A 31 -3.91 -30.47 33.03
C ASP A 31 -3.47 -29.78 31.72
N PRO A 32 -2.64 -30.44 30.89
CA PRO A 32 -2.37 -29.92 29.56
C PRO A 32 -3.73 -29.61 28.92
N PRO A 33 -3.90 -28.45 28.25
CA PRO A 33 -5.13 -28.17 27.53
C PRO A 33 -5.43 -29.41 26.70
N ALA A 34 -6.61 -29.99 26.87
CA ALA A 34 -7.05 -31.04 25.97
C ALA A 34 -6.91 -30.46 24.55
N ILE A 35 -6.14 -31.13 23.69
CA ILE A 35 -6.00 -30.70 22.29
C ILE A 35 -7.33 -31.08 21.63
N ASP A 36 -8.35 -30.25 21.85
CA ASP A 36 -9.77 -30.61 21.64
C ASP A 36 -10.18 -30.64 20.17
N ALA A 37 -9.42 -29.96 19.31
CA ALA A 37 -9.44 -30.04 17.85
C ALA A 37 -8.33 -29.16 17.25
N THR A 38 -7.93 -29.47 16.02
CA THR A 38 -7.04 -28.63 15.21
C THR A 38 -7.86 -27.90 14.15
N GLN A 39 -7.59 -26.61 13.97
CA GLN A 39 -8.13 -25.77 12.90
C GLN A 39 -7.04 -25.49 11.86
N VAL A 40 -7.43 -25.45 10.59
CA VAL A 40 -6.55 -25.05 9.49
C VAL A 40 -7.25 -23.97 8.66
N ASP A 41 -6.74 -22.75 8.73
CA ASP A 41 -7.17 -21.66 7.87
C ASP A 41 -6.26 -21.58 6.64
N MET A 42 -6.86 -21.69 5.46
CA MET A 42 -6.18 -21.56 4.16
C MET A 42 -6.56 -20.23 3.53
N LEU A 43 -5.60 -19.31 3.48
CA LEU A 43 -5.78 -17.96 2.99
C LEU A 43 -4.88 -17.75 1.75
N LYS A 44 -5.30 -16.86 0.84
CA LYS A 44 -4.51 -16.51 -0.35
C LYS A 44 -4.12 -15.03 -0.30
N GLN A 45 -2.84 -14.75 -0.54
CA GLN A 45 -2.35 -13.40 -0.76
C GLN A 45 -2.95 -12.79 -2.03
N ALA A 46 -3.09 -11.47 -2.07
CA ALA A 46 -3.40 -10.77 -3.31
C ALA A 46 -2.39 -11.13 -4.42
N ASP A 47 -2.84 -11.21 -5.67
CA ASP A 47 -2.00 -11.61 -6.80
C ASP A 47 -0.99 -10.51 -7.22
N GLY A 48 -0.94 -9.37 -6.53
CA GLY A 48 0.00 -8.28 -6.82
C GLY A 48 -0.26 -7.61 -8.18
N ILE A 49 -1.52 -7.59 -8.61
CA ILE A 49 -1.95 -7.07 -9.90
C ILE A 49 -2.55 -5.67 -9.70
N VAL A 50 -2.08 -4.68 -10.47
CA VAL A 50 -2.54 -3.28 -10.32
C VAL A 50 -2.77 -2.63 -11.69
N ASP A 51 -3.89 -1.94 -11.85
CA ASP A 51 -4.16 -1.05 -12.98
C ASP A 51 -3.95 0.39 -12.52
N ILE A 52 -3.12 1.15 -13.24
CA ILE A 52 -2.67 2.49 -12.87
C ILE A 52 -3.12 3.47 -13.94
N LEU A 53 -4.04 4.34 -13.59
CA LEU A 53 -4.51 5.42 -14.45
C LEU A 53 -3.78 6.71 -14.10
N TRP A 54 -3.02 7.23 -15.05
CA TRP A 54 -2.48 8.58 -15.01
C TRP A 54 -3.46 9.55 -15.65
N VAL A 55 -3.85 10.57 -14.89
CA VAL A 55 -4.69 11.66 -15.35
C VAL A 55 -3.80 12.89 -15.37
N ILE A 56 -3.35 13.29 -16.55
CA ILE A 56 -2.36 14.33 -16.70
C ILE A 56 -3.00 15.57 -17.30
N ASP A 57 -2.86 16.67 -16.59
CA ASP A 57 -3.20 18.00 -17.08
C ASP A 57 -2.48 18.29 -18.41
N ASP A 58 -3.29 18.59 -19.43
CA ASP A 58 -2.83 18.81 -20.80
C ASP A 58 -2.55 20.28 -21.12
N SER A 59 -2.67 21.19 -20.14
CA SER A 59 -2.40 22.60 -20.31
C SER A 59 -0.96 22.89 -20.76
N GLY A 60 -0.80 24.09 -21.30
CA GLY A 60 0.51 24.62 -21.67
C GLY A 60 1.42 24.93 -20.48
N SER A 61 0.86 25.27 -19.31
CA SER A 61 1.65 25.56 -18.10
C SER A 61 2.36 24.31 -17.59
N MET A 62 1.73 23.14 -17.73
CA MET A 62 2.28 21.85 -17.32
C MET A 62 3.45 21.29 -18.15
N ALA A 63 3.98 22.05 -19.11
CA ALA A 63 5.02 21.55 -20.03
C ALA A 63 6.31 21.12 -19.32
N ASN A 64 6.73 21.82 -18.27
CA ASN A 64 7.96 21.49 -17.52
C ASN A 64 7.73 20.33 -16.54
N GLN A 65 6.57 20.31 -15.92
CA GLN A 65 6.13 19.31 -14.95
C GLN A 65 5.97 17.95 -15.65
N ARG A 66 5.44 17.92 -16.87
CA ARG A 66 5.37 16.71 -17.70
C ARG A 66 6.76 16.17 -18.05
N LYS A 67 7.74 17.03 -18.36
CA LYS A 67 9.13 16.58 -18.57
C LYS A 67 9.73 15.99 -17.30
N THR A 68 9.48 16.61 -16.15
CA THR A 68 9.92 16.11 -14.84
C THR A 68 9.27 14.76 -14.52
N LEU A 69 7.98 14.60 -14.80
CA LEU A 69 7.27 13.33 -14.64
C LEU A 69 7.88 12.22 -15.51
N VAL A 70 8.14 12.48 -16.79
CA VAL A 70 8.78 11.53 -17.72
C VAL A 70 10.22 11.19 -17.29
N ALA A 71 10.96 12.13 -16.72
CA ALA A 71 12.30 11.89 -16.20
C ALA A 71 12.29 10.92 -15.00
N ASN A 72 11.27 10.98 -14.15
CA ASN A 72 11.14 10.14 -12.95
C ASN A 72 10.42 8.80 -13.22
N PHE A 73 9.85 8.60 -14.41
CA PHE A 73 9.03 7.42 -14.73
C PHE A 73 9.81 6.10 -14.68
N ASP A 74 11.08 6.08 -15.11
CA ASP A 74 11.90 4.87 -15.06
C ASP A 74 12.07 4.35 -13.62
N ARG A 75 12.22 5.27 -12.66
CA ARG A 75 12.33 4.92 -11.24
C ARG A 75 11.03 4.31 -10.71
N PHE A 76 9.88 4.89 -11.08
CA PHE A 76 8.58 4.35 -10.71
C PHE A 76 8.38 2.93 -11.24
N VAL A 77 8.70 2.70 -12.52
CA VAL A 77 8.62 1.35 -13.12
C VAL A 77 9.59 0.39 -12.43
N ALA A 78 10.83 0.80 -12.15
CA ALA A 78 11.80 -0.03 -11.45
C ALA A 78 11.32 -0.46 -10.06
N GLU A 79 10.61 0.42 -9.34
CA GLU A 79 10.00 0.09 -8.05
C GLU A 79 8.88 -0.94 -8.21
N LEU A 80 7.96 -0.76 -9.16
CA LEU A 80 6.90 -1.75 -9.45
C LEU A 80 7.47 -3.13 -9.82
N LEU A 81 8.55 -3.17 -10.60
CA LEU A 81 9.24 -4.41 -10.96
C LEU A 81 9.93 -5.05 -9.75
N THR A 82 10.53 -4.25 -8.86
CA THR A 82 11.15 -4.72 -7.61
C THR A 82 10.10 -5.33 -6.67
N LEU A 83 8.93 -4.71 -6.59
CA LEU A 83 7.77 -5.19 -5.85
C LEU A 83 7.07 -6.39 -6.53
N LYS A 84 7.53 -6.81 -7.72
CA LYS A 84 6.96 -7.89 -8.54
C LYS A 84 5.47 -7.68 -8.84
N VAL A 85 5.09 -6.43 -9.11
CA VAL A 85 3.72 -6.06 -9.46
C VAL A 85 3.47 -6.34 -10.94
N ASP A 86 2.35 -7.01 -11.25
CA ASP A 86 1.80 -7.11 -12.60
C ASP A 86 0.95 -5.88 -12.90
N PHE A 87 1.52 -4.92 -13.62
CA PHE A 87 0.90 -3.63 -13.85
C PHE A 87 0.34 -3.45 -15.25
N GLN A 88 -0.75 -2.68 -15.31
CA GLN A 88 -1.19 -1.97 -16.50
C GLN A 88 -1.15 -0.48 -16.21
N ILE A 89 -0.61 0.32 -17.13
CA ILE A 89 -0.55 1.77 -17.04
C ILE A 89 -1.31 2.35 -18.23
N GLY A 90 -2.32 3.16 -17.93
CA GLY A 90 -3.07 3.95 -18.90
C GLY A 90 -2.86 5.44 -18.63
N VAL A 91 -2.91 6.27 -19.68
CA VAL A 91 -2.82 7.72 -19.56
C VAL A 91 -4.06 8.35 -20.20
N THR A 92 -4.71 9.27 -19.49
CA THR A 92 -5.74 10.16 -20.02
C THR A 92 -5.42 11.61 -19.65
N SER A 93 -6.16 12.57 -20.20
CA SER A 93 -6.00 14.00 -19.88
C SER A 93 -7.05 14.49 -18.90
N THR A 94 -6.94 15.74 -18.46
CA THR A 94 -8.01 16.48 -17.78
C THR A 94 -9.00 17.10 -18.77
N ASN A 95 -8.72 17.06 -20.07
CA ASN A 95 -9.55 17.64 -21.13
C ASN A 95 -10.86 16.87 -21.36
N GLN A 96 -11.99 17.55 -21.18
CA GLN A 96 -13.31 16.95 -21.41
C GLN A 96 -13.51 16.38 -22.82
N VAL A 97 -12.80 16.91 -23.84
CA VAL A 97 -12.88 16.44 -25.23
C VAL A 97 -12.38 15.00 -25.35
N ASP A 98 -11.38 14.62 -24.55
CA ASP A 98 -10.83 13.26 -24.55
C ASP A 98 -11.83 12.24 -23.98
N SER A 99 -12.82 12.71 -23.19
CA SER A 99 -13.90 11.87 -22.65
C SER A 99 -13.39 10.65 -21.87
N GLY A 100 -12.27 10.81 -21.15
CA GLY A 100 -11.61 9.76 -20.37
C GLY A 100 -10.98 8.64 -21.21
N LYS A 101 -10.84 8.82 -22.53
CA LYS A 101 -10.21 7.80 -23.38
C LYS A 101 -8.71 7.72 -23.08
N LEU A 102 -8.17 6.51 -23.08
CA LEU A 102 -6.73 6.30 -22.97
C LEU A 102 -6.04 6.77 -24.25
N ARG A 103 -4.93 7.47 -24.05
CA ARG A 103 -4.12 8.10 -25.08
C ARG A 103 -3.03 7.16 -25.57
N GLY A 104 -2.46 7.51 -26.73
CA GLY A 104 -1.40 6.75 -27.38
C GLY A 104 -1.90 5.73 -28.39
N THR A 105 -0.99 5.30 -29.25
CA THR A 105 -1.16 4.11 -30.08
C THR A 105 -1.12 2.86 -29.22
N THR A 106 -0.14 2.79 -28.30
CA THR A 106 -0.09 1.83 -27.20
C THR A 106 -0.79 2.44 -25.99
N LYS A 107 -2.08 2.13 -25.83
CA LYS A 107 -2.92 2.68 -24.75
C LYS A 107 -2.66 2.10 -23.38
N ILE A 108 -2.24 0.84 -23.32
CA ILE A 108 -1.99 0.09 -22.09
C ILE A 108 -0.53 -0.34 -22.10
N ILE A 109 0.25 0.25 -21.20
CA ILE A 109 1.65 -0.08 -20.97
C ILE A 109 1.68 -1.18 -19.90
N THR A 110 2.33 -2.31 -20.18
CA THR A 110 2.46 -3.45 -19.25
C THR A 110 3.92 -3.75 -18.98
N ASN A 111 4.21 -4.69 -18.07
CA ASN A 111 5.56 -5.20 -17.82
C ASN A 111 6.27 -5.72 -19.09
N LEU A 112 5.53 -6.05 -20.14
CA LEU A 112 6.05 -6.59 -21.40
C LEU A 112 6.15 -5.54 -22.53
N THR A 113 5.64 -4.33 -22.31
CA THR A 113 5.76 -3.26 -23.32
C THR A 113 7.23 -2.86 -23.46
N PRO A 114 7.82 -2.89 -24.67
CA PRO A 114 9.18 -2.39 -24.87
C PRO A 114 9.23 -0.87 -24.73
N ASN A 115 10.35 -0.34 -24.21
CA ASN A 115 10.60 1.10 -24.08
C ASN A 115 9.46 1.86 -23.38
N GLN A 116 9.00 1.34 -22.23
CA GLN A 116 7.85 1.85 -21.47
C GLN A 116 7.89 3.37 -21.26
N ARG A 117 9.06 3.93 -20.93
CA ARG A 117 9.24 5.38 -20.77
C ARG A 117 8.93 6.17 -22.03
N THR A 118 9.38 5.71 -23.20
CA THR A 118 9.10 6.39 -24.47
C THR A 118 7.62 6.32 -24.83
N VAL A 119 6.96 5.20 -24.55
CA VAL A 119 5.51 5.07 -24.74
C VAL A 119 4.77 6.00 -23.79
N PHE A 120 5.17 6.03 -22.51
CA PHE A 120 4.60 6.92 -21.51
C PHE A 120 4.78 8.39 -21.89
N GLU A 121 5.99 8.81 -22.27
CA GLU A 121 6.30 10.16 -22.76
C GLU A 121 5.42 10.56 -23.94
N THR A 122 5.24 9.67 -24.90
CA THR A 122 4.34 9.88 -26.05
C THR A 122 2.90 10.08 -25.57
N ASN A 123 2.44 9.27 -24.62
CA ASN A 123 1.07 9.33 -24.11
C ASN A 123 0.82 10.58 -23.25
N THR A 124 1.85 11.13 -22.60
CA THR A 124 1.81 12.38 -21.83
C THR A 124 2.18 13.64 -22.65
N THR A 125 2.47 13.47 -23.94
CA THR A 125 2.71 14.60 -24.84
C THR A 125 1.39 15.05 -25.43
N PHE A 126 0.99 16.27 -25.07
CA PHE A 126 -0.25 16.89 -25.53
C PHE A 126 0.07 17.95 -26.59
N PRO A 127 -0.65 17.96 -27.74
CA PRO A 127 -0.62 19.10 -28.63
C PRO A 127 -1.15 20.32 -27.89
N ASN A 128 -0.76 21.54 -28.29
CA ASN A 128 -1.13 22.79 -27.63
C ASN A 128 -2.62 22.83 -27.22
N SER A 129 -2.89 22.54 -25.94
CA SER A 129 -4.22 22.62 -25.37
C SER A 129 -4.49 24.05 -24.92
N ARG A 130 -5.72 24.50 -25.13
CA ARG A 130 -6.22 25.81 -24.66
C ARG A 130 -7.47 25.65 -23.80
N THR A 131 -7.77 24.42 -23.39
CA THR A 131 -8.92 24.16 -22.51
C THR A 131 -8.60 24.80 -21.17
N ARG A 132 -9.46 25.71 -20.72
CA ARG A 132 -9.31 26.34 -19.41
C ARG A 132 -9.94 25.53 -18.28
N TRP A 133 -10.91 24.66 -18.59
CA TRP A 133 -11.65 23.87 -17.61
C TRP A 133 -11.18 22.44 -17.58
N GLU A 134 -10.27 22.16 -16.67
CA GLU A 134 -9.70 20.85 -16.45
C GLU A 134 -10.56 20.02 -15.53
N GLN A 135 -11.10 18.93 -16.07
CA GLN A 135 -12.06 18.08 -15.39
C GLN A 135 -11.42 16.72 -15.09
N GLY A 136 -10.25 16.73 -14.43
CA GLY A 136 -9.51 15.50 -14.14
C GLY A 136 -10.30 14.46 -13.35
N LEU A 137 -11.11 14.85 -12.35
CA LEU A 137 -11.96 13.91 -11.62
C LEU A 137 -13.00 13.26 -12.55
N ARG A 138 -13.60 14.02 -13.45
CA ARG A 138 -14.55 13.50 -14.44
C ARG A 138 -13.89 12.61 -15.47
N MET A 139 -12.72 13.00 -15.99
CA MET A 139 -11.99 12.21 -16.98
C MET A 139 -11.50 10.91 -16.38
N ALA A 140 -11.02 10.93 -15.14
CA ALA A 140 -10.70 9.73 -14.37
C ALA A 140 -11.92 8.80 -14.25
N GLN A 141 -13.08 9.34 -13.89
CA GLN A 141 -14.31 8.56 -13.76
C GLN A 141 -14.68 7.88 -15.09
N PHE A 142 -14.70 8.64 -16.18
CA PHE A 142 -15.00 8.11 -17.50
C PHE A 142 -13.95 7.08 -17.96
N ALA A 143 -12.69 7.24 -17.59
CA ALA A 143 -11.64 6.32 -17.99
C ALA A 143 -11.81 4.92 -17.39
N VAL A 144 -12.44 4.82 -16.22
CA VAL A 144 -12.63 3.56 -15.47
C VAL A 144 -14.09 3.08 -15.43
N SER A 145 -14.99 3.72 -16.17
CA SER A 145 -16.40 3.35 -16.25
C SER A 145 -16.85 3.01 -17.67
N GLY A 146 -18.02 2.37 -17.77
CA GLY A 146 -18.71 2.26 -19.05
C GLY A 146 -19.01 3.65 -19.62
N PRO A 147 -18.97 3.84 -20.95
CA PRO A 147 -18.74 2.81 -21.98
C PRO A 147 -17.26 2.51 -22.24
N ASN A 148 -16.31 3.30 -21.72
CA ASN A 148 -14.91 3.21 -22.12
C ASN A 148 -14.28 1.85 -21.78
N VAL A 149 -14.51 1.30 -20.59
CA VAL A 149 -13.96 -0.01 -20.18
C VAL A 149 -14.84 -1.20 -20.58
N ALA A 150 -15.98 -0.96 -21.22
CA ALA A 150 -16.86 -2.03 -21.69
C ALA A 150 -16.25 -2.74 -22.91
N PRO A 151 -16.70 -3.96 -23.25
CA PRO A 151 -16.27 -4.64 -24.47
C PRO A 151 -16.49 -3.77 -25.72
N GLY A 152 -15.47 -3.62 -26.57
CA GLY A 152 -15.44 -2.71 -27.71
C GLY A 152 -15.30 -1.21 -27.37
N GLY A 153 -15.14 -0.87 -26.09
CA GLY A 153 -14.93 0.50 -25.60
C GLY A 153 -13.50 1.01 -25.83
N ALA A 154 -13.31 2.33 -25.68
CA ALA A 154 -12.04 2.97 -25.97
C ALA A 154 -10.87 2.56 -25.04
N ASN A 155 -11.21 2.05 -23.85
CA ASN A 155 -10.31 1.63 -22.77
C ASN A 155 -10.55 0.14 -22.43
N GLU A 156 -11.08 -0.63 -23.37
CA GLU A 156 -11.26 -2.07 -23.20
C GLU A 156 -9.95 -2.72 -22.73
N ASN A 157 -10.06 -3.70 -21.83
CA ASN A 157 -8.96 -4.43 -21.19
C ASN A 157 -8.12 -3.66 -20.17
N PHE A 158 -8.33 -2.35 -19.97
CA PHE A 158 -7.58 -1.58 -18.97
C PHE A 158 -7.92 -1.97 -17.53
N LEU A 159 -9.22 -2.08 -17.21
CA LEU A 159 -9.69 -2.34 -15.86
C LEU A 159 -9.90 -3.83 -15.60
N ARG A 160 -8.88 -4.54 -15.10
CA ARG A 160 -8.90 -5.98 -14.82
C ARG A 160 -9.63 -6.30 -13.53
N LYS A 161 -10.54 -7.29 -13.53
CA LYS A 161 -11.38 -7.61 -12.35
C LYS A 161 -10.57 -7.99 -11.10
N ASN A 162 -9.43 -8.66 -11.26
CA ASN A 162 -8.57 -9.16 -10.18
C ASN A 162 -7.40 -8.22 -9.82
N ALA A 163 -7.40 -6.98 -10.33
CA ALA A 163 -6.39 -5.98 -10.03
C ALA A 163 -6.92 -4.92 -9.06
N ALA A 164 -6.04 -4.35 -8.22
CA ALA A 164 -6.34 -3.06 -7.62
C ALA A 164 -6.31 -1.94 -8.67
N LEU A 165 -6.94 -0.81 -8.38
CA LEU A 165 -6.94 0.38 -9.21
C LEU A 165 -6.24 1.53 -8.48
N ALA A 166 -5.19 2.05 -9.10
CA ALA A 166 -4.54 3.29 -8.73
C ALA A 166 -4.96 4.38 -9.71
N ILE A 167 -5.47 5.50 -9.23
CA ILE A 167 -5.65 6.70 -10.04
C ILE A 167 -4.67 7.74 -9.53
N ILE A 168 -3.86 8.31 -10.41
CA ILE A 168 -2.88 9.33 -10.07
C ILE A 168 -3.14 10.54 -10.96
N VAL A 169 -3.52 11.66 -10.35
CA VAL A 169 -3.68 12.93 -11.07
C VAL A 169 -2.44 13.79 -10.90
N VAL A 170 -2.04 14.47 -11.98
CA VAL A 170 -0.94 15.42 -11.99
C VAL A 170 -1.43 16.70 -12.67
N SER A 171 -1.53 17.80 -11.92
CA SER A 171 -2.03 19.09 -12.40
C SER A 171 -1.46 20.25 -11.58
N ASP A 172 -1.24 21.40 -12.20
CA ASP A 172 -0.88 22.65 -11.53
C ASP A 172 -2.10 23.49 -11.14
N GLU A 173 -3.32 22.99 -11.32
CA GLU A 173 -4.56 23.63 -10.87
C GLU A 173 -5.48 22.69 -10.06
N ASP A 174 -6.57 23.23 -9.50
CA ASP A 174 -7.60 22.42 -8.85
C ASP A 174 -8.65 21.92 -9.84
N ASP A 175 -9.34 20.85 -9.48
CA ASP A 175 -10.31 20.20 -10.36
C ASP A 175 -11.54 21.09 -10.66
N SER A 176 -11.83 21.31 -11.94
CA SER A 176 -13.02 22.03 -12.42
C SER A 176 -14.20 21.11 -12.76
N SER A 177 -14.19 19.84 -12.34
CA SER A 177 -15.28 18.90 -12.63
C SER A 177 -16.57 19.26 -11.87
N TYR A 178 -17.71 19.14 -12.55
CA TYR A 178 -19.01 19.35 -11.91
C TYR A 178 -19.31 18.28 -10.87
N GLY A 179 -19.59 18.72 -9.64
CA GLY A 179 -20.00 17.85 -8.54
C GLY A 179 -19.05 17.90 -7.35
N ASP A 180 -19.49 17.32 -6.25
CA ASP A 180 -18.75 17.30 -5.00
C ASP A 180 -17.63 16.24 -5.04
N PRO A 181 -16.44 16.49 -4.47
CA PRO A 181 -15.38 15.48 -4.35
C PRO A 181 -15.86 14.16 -3.73
N ASP A 182 -16.85 14.19 -2.84
CA ASP A 182 -17.43 12.99 -2.20
C ASP A 182 -18.16 12.10 -3.20
N TYR A 183 -18.75 12.69 -4.23
CA TYR A 183 -19.34 11.92 -5.32
C TYR A 183 -18.26 11.12 -6.05
N TYR A 184 -17.14 11.77 -6.42
CA TYR A 184 -16.04 11.13 -7.11
C TYR A 184 -15.35 10.07 -6.27
N ALA A 185 -15.09 10.34 -4.99
CA ALA A 185 -14.52 9.36 -4.07
C ALA A 185 -15.39 8.09 -3.97
N ARG A 186 -16.72 8.24 -3.90
CA ARG A 186 -17.65 7.09 -3.92
C ARG A 186 -17.63 6.37 -5.26
N ALA A 187 -17.64 7.10 -6.37
CA ALA A 187 -17.60 6.52 -7.71
C ALA A 187 -16.33 5.68 -7.92
N PHE A 188 -15.17 6.19 -7.51
CA PHE A 188 -13.90 5.45 -7.61
C PHE A 188 -13.87 4.22 -6.72
N ARG A 189 -14.28 4.32 -5.44
CA ARG A 189 -14.38 3.15 -4.55
C ARG A 189 -15.28 2.05 -5.12
N GLN A 190 -16.30 2.41 -5.89
CA GLN A 190 -17.21 1.44 -6.52
C GLN A 190 -16.69 0.87 -7.85
N ALA A 191 -15.59 1.38 -8.41
CA ALA A 191 -15.08 0.98 -9.73
C ALA A 191 -14.72 -0.52 -9.82
N LYS A 192 -14.40 -1.16 -8.68
CA LYS A 192 -14.07 -2.60 -8.60
C LYS A 192 -15.24 -3.47 -8.12
N GLY A 193 -16.42 -2.89 -8.02
CA GLY A 193 -17.63 -3.58 -7.53
C GLY A 193 -17.71 -3.64 -6.01
N LYS A 194 -18.88 -4.09 -5.54
CA LYS A 194 -19.23 -4.17 -4.11
C LYS A 194 -18.25 -5.07 -3.35
N GLY A 195 -17.78 -4.60 -2.20
CA GLY A 195 -16.85 -5.33 -1.32
C GLY A 195 -15.37 -5.17 -1.69
N ASN A 196 -15.07 -4.45 -2.79
CA ASN A 196 -13.71 -4.18 -3.26
C ASN A 196 -13.35 -2.69 -3.12
N GLU A 197 -14.03 -1.95 -2.25
CA GLU A 197 -13.85 -0.51 -2.08
C GLU A 197 -12.44 -0.14 -1.63
N GLY A 198 -11.77 -1.03 -0.90
CA GLY A 198 -10.37 -0.88 -0.47
C GLY A 198 -9.34 -1.23 -1.53
N LEU A 199 -9.75 -1.69 -2.72
CA LEU A 199 -8.85 -1.96 -3.85
C LEU A 199 -8.67 -0.74 -4.76
N VAL A 200 -9.19 0.44 -4.37
CA VAL A 200 -9.09 1.66 -5.17
C VAL A 200 -8.46 2.77 -4.36
N SER A 201 -7.43 3.40 -4.93
CA SER A 201 -6.83 4.62 -4.40
C SER A 201 -6.84 5.72 -5.47
N PHE A 202 -6.97 6.96 -5.03
CA PHE A 202 -6.77 8.15 -5.84
C PHE A 202 -5.65 8.96 -5.18
N SER A 203 -4.60 9.29 -5.92
CA SER A 203 -3.45 10.06 -5.45
C SER A 203 -3.28 11.31 -6.29
N THR A 204 -2.72 12.36 -5.69
CA THR A 204 -2.56 13.68 -6.30
C THR A 204 -1.10 14.09 -6.26
N ILE A 205 -0.58 14.58 -7.39
CA ILE A 205 0.62 15.41 -7.46
C ILE A 205 0.14 16.78 -7.94
N GLY A 206 0.02 17.74 -7.02
CA GLY A 206 -0.58 19.04 -7.32
C GLY A 206 -0.04 20.17 -6.46
N GLY A 207 -0.59 21.38 -6.63
CA GLY A 207 -0.20 22.51 -5.79
C GLY A 207 -0.53 22.25 -4.31
N THR A 208 0.41 22.59 -3.42
CA THR A 208 0.28 22.27 -1.99
C THR A 208 -0.86 23.05 -1.34
N THR A 209 -1.69 22.37 -0.54
CA THR A 209 -2.73 23.06 0.24
C THR A 209 -2.12 23.68 1.52
N PRO A 210 -2.62 24.85 1.98
CA PRO A 210 -3.77 25.60 1.47
C PRO A 210 -3.43 26.70 0.44
N SER A 211 -2.16 26.96 0.15
CA SER A 211 -1.73 28.20 -0.52
C SER A 211 -1.21 28.03 -1.96
N GLY A 212 -1.21 26.81 -2.48
CA GLY A 212 -0.50 26.49 -3.72
C GLY A 212 1.01 26.42 -3.50
N CYS A 213 1.75 26.34 -4.60
CA CYS A 213 3.21 26.42 -4.60
C CYS A 213 3.72 26.89 -5.98
N THR A 214 4.98 27.29 -6.06
CA THR A 214 5.59 27.66 -7.35
C THR A 214 6.57 26.57 -7.79
N PRO A 215 6.40 25.97 -8.98
CA PRO A 215 7.31 24.96 -9.47
C PRO A 215 8.75 25.47 -9.61
N PRO A 216 9.76 24.61 -9.37
CA PRO A 216 11.17 24.99 -9.49
C PRO A 216 11.52 25.48 -10.89
N GLY A 217 12.16 26.65 -10.98
CA GLY A 217 12.57 27.25 -12.25
C GLY A 217 11.50 28.15 -12.90
N GLU A 218 10.31 28.25 -12.30
CA GLU A 218 9.21 29.04 -12.84
C GLU A 218 8.93 30.33 -12.06
N GLN A 219 9.74 30.65 -11.04
CA GLN A 219 9.54 31.81 -10.18
C GLN A 219 9.54 33.17 -10.92
N ILE A 220 10.09 33.19 -12.14
CA ILE A 220 10.20 34.39 -12.97
C ILE A 220 9.03 34.59 -13.93
N TYR A 221 8.15 33.59 -14.09
CA TYR A 221 7.01 33.67 -14.99
C TYR A 221 5.77 34.16 -14.25
N TYR A 222 5.04 35.11 -14.84
CA TYR A 222 3.76 35.56 -14.31
C TYR A 222 2.72 34.44 -14.44
N GLY A 223 2.07 34.08 -13.33
CA GLY A 223 1.08 33.01 -13.29
C GLY A 223 1.67 31.60 -13.12
N SER A 224 2.93 31.46 -12.69
CA SER A 224 3.55 30.16 -12.36
C SER A 224 3.14 29.58 -11.00
N LEU A 225 2.16 30.17 -10.34
CA LEU A 225 1.63 29.60 -9.11
C LEU A 225 0.77 28.40 -9.47
N ALA A 226 1.21 27.21 -9.07
CA ALA A 226 0.34 26.06 -9.05
C ALA A 226 -0.73 26.26 -7.98
N GLU A 227 -2.00 26.25 -8.36
CA GLU A 227 -3.12 26.46 -7.45
C GLU A 227 -3.21 25.32 -6.42
N PRO A 228 -3.68 25.59 -5.19
CA PRO A 228 -3.88 24.54 -4.20
C PRO A 228 -4.91 23.51 -4.69
N ALA A 229 -4.49 22.25 -4.83
CA ALA A 229 -5.31 21.16 -5.36
C ALA A 229 -6.31 20.60 -4.31
N PHE A 230 -7.22 21.44 -3.79
CA PHE A 230 -8.14 21.11 -2.70
C PHE A 230 -9.05 19.93 -3.02
N ARG A 231 -9.68 19.94 -4.20
CA ARG A 231 -10.66 18.90 -4.58
C ARG A 231 -9.96 17.58 -4.82
N TYR A 232 -8.82 17.58 -5.52
CA TYR A 232 -8.02 16.37 -5.71
C TYR A 232 -7.49 15.81 -4.38
N SER A 233 -7.01 16.67 -3.48
CA SER A 233 -6.55 16.28 -2.14
C SER A 233 -7.68 15.69 -1.29
N ALA A 234 -8.90 16.24 -1.39
CA ALA A 234 -10.07 15.70 -0.70
C ALA A 234 -10.44 14.29 -1.16
N VAL A 235 -10.41 14.02 -2.47
CA VAL A 235 -10.61 12.66 -3.00
C VAL A 235 -9.49 11.72 -2.57
N SER A 236 -8.25 12.21 -2.55
CA SER A 236 -7.10 11.40 -2.13
C SER A 236 -7.22 10.93 -0.69
N ALA A 237 -7.51 11.84 0.23
CA ALA A 237 -7.77 11.51 1.63
C ALA A 237 -8.93 10.53 1.80
N LYS A 238 -10.01 10.71 1.02
CA LYS A 238 -11.18 9.82 1.05
C LYS A 238 -10.97 8.49 0.35
N THR A 239 -9.88 8.26 -0.36
CA THR A 239 -9.57 6.95 -0.98
C THR A 239 -8.32 6.31 -0.38
N GLY A 240 -7.70 6.95 0.60
CA GLY A 240 -6.46 6.48 1.23
C GLY A 240 -5.24 6.60 0.31
N GLY A 241 -5.29 7.46 -0.71
CA GLY A 241 -4.16 7.71 -1.58
C GLY A 241 -3.23 8.81 -1.06
N VAL A 242 -2.17 9.05 -1.82
CA VAL A 242 -1.06 9.95 -1.45
C VAL A 242 -1.29 11.34 -2.03
N VAL A 243 -0.91 12.38 -1.30
CA VAL A 243 -0.85 13.76 -1.79
C VAL A 243 0.61 14.19 -1.80
N GLY A 244 1.17 14.42 -2.99
CA GLY A 244 2.49 14.99 -3.20
C GLY A 244 2.43 16.36 -3.85
N SER A 245 3.58 17.06 -3.87
CA SER A 245 3.67 18.40 -4.44
C SER A 245 4.14 18.34 -5.89
N ILE A 246 3.46 19.08 -6.76
CA ILE A 246 3.95 19.32 -8.12
C ILE A 246 5.18 20.24 -8.16
N CYS A 247 5.48 20.92 -7.05
CA CYS A 247 6.62 21.82 -6.91
C CYS A 247 7.85 21.14 -6.31
N ASP A 248 7.80 19.82 -6.06
CA ASP A 248 8.99 19.06 -5.71
C ASP A 248 9.97 19.06 -6.88
N GLN A 249 11.28 19.13 -6.59
CA GLN A 249 12.33 19.06 -7.62
C GLN A 249 12.28 17.75 -8.42
N SER A 250 11.79 16.68 -7.80
CA SER A 250 11.55 15.38 -8.39
C SER A 250 10.31 14.78 -7.75
N PHE A 251 9.55 14.01 -8.54
CA PHE A 251 8.38 13.28 -8.04
C PHE A 251 8.75 11.92 -7.46
N GLU A 252 10.03 11.51 -7.48
CA GLU A 252 10.48 10.18 -7.06
C GLU A 252 9.95 9.75 -5.70
N ASN A 253 10.07 10.58 -4.65
CA ASN A 253 9.60 10.22 -3.32
C ASN A 253 8.09 9.97 -3.29
N THR A 254 7.32 10.82 -3.96
CA THR A 254 5.87 10.66 -4.08
C THR A 254 5.52 9.41 -4.88
N LEU A 255 6.24 9.14 -5.97
CA LEU A 255 6.06 7.95 -6.81
C LEU A 255 6.39 6.66 -6.07
N VAL A 256 7.43 6.66 -5.24
CA VAL A 256 7.77 5.54 -4.35
C VAL A 256 6.67 5.36 -3.30
N ALA A 257 6.23 6.42 -2.63
CA ALA A 257 5.15 6.33 -1.65
C ALA A 257 3.84 5.81 -2.28
N ILE A 258 3.53 6.23 -3.51
CA ILE A 258 2.41 5.69 -4.27
C ILE A 258 2.65 4.20 -4.57
N ALA A 259 3.79 3.81 -5.12
CA ALA A 259 4.09 2.41 -5.43
C ALA A 259 4.01 1.50 -4.19
N GLU A 260 4.49 1.97 -3.04
CA GLU A 260 4.37 1.29 -1.75
C GLU A 260 2.93 1.22 -1.26
N ALA A 261 2.13 2.29 -1.41
CA ALA A 261 0.71 2.28 -1.08
C ALA A 261 -0.10 1.36 -2.02
N LEU A 262 0.37 1.14 -3.25
CA LEU A 262 -0.19 0.17 -4.20
C LEU A 262 0.20 -1.27 -3.88
N ASN A 263 0.98 -1.51 -2.83
CA ASN A 263 1.23 -2.84 -2.33
C ASN A 263 -0.07 -3.44 -1.76
N THR A 264 -0.82 -4.11 -2.64
CA THR A 264 -2.05 -4.86 -2.29
C THR A 264 -1.79 -6.06 -1.39
N LEU A 265 -0.52 -6.38 -1.12
CA LEU A 265 -0.15 -7.53 -0.33
C LEU A 265 -0.50 -7.29 1.14
N ARG A 266 -1.43 -8.10 1.61
CA ARG A 266 -1.88 -8.11 3.00
C ARG A 266 -0.73 -8.57 3.89
N ARG A 267 -0.54 -7.87 5.00
CA ARG A 267 0.33 -8.30 6.10
C ARG A 267 -0.44 -8.94 7.25
N VAL A 268 -1.75 -8.68 7.32
CA VAL A 268 -2.64 -9.15 8.38
C VAL A 268 -3.59 -10.20 7.81
N PHE A 269 -3.62 -11.36 8.46
CA PHE A 269 -4.41 -12.52 8.08
C PHE A 269 -5.24 -12.95 9.29
N PRO A 270 -6.57 -12.69 9.30
CA PRO A 270 -7.42 -13.05 10.42
C PRO A 270 -7.55 -14.57 10.55
N LEU A 271 -7.63 -15.05 11.78
CA LEU A 271 -7.92 -16.44 12.10
C LEU A 271 -9.43 -16.62 12.26
N THR A 272 -9.93 -17.78 11.85
CA THR A 272 -11.34 -18.15 12.02
C THR A 272 -11.70 -18.33 13.49
N LEU A 273 -10.81 -18.96 14.29
CA LEU A 273 -11.00 -19.25 15.71
C LEU A 273 -9.82 -18.70 16.52
N LYS A 274 -9.98 -18.66 17.86
CA LYS A 274 -8.91 -18.24 18.75
C LYS A 274 -7.94 -19.41 19.00
N PRO A 275 -6.64 -19.28 18.66
CA PRO A 275 -5.66 -20.33 18.90
C PRO A 275 -5.33 -20.47 20.39
N LEU A 276 -5.01 -21.68 20.82
CA LEU A 276 -4.33 -21.93 22.10
C LEU A 276 -2.89 -21.43 22.03
N ASP A 277 -2.41 -20.83 23.12
CA ASP A 277 -1.09 -20.22 23.20
C ASP A 277 0.02 -21.21 22.79
N GLY A 278 0.91 -20.78 21.89
CA GLY A 278 2.05 -21.58 21.43
C GLY A 278 1.71 -22.68 20.42
N THR A 279 0.46 -22.85 20.00
CA THR A 279 0.06 -23.91 19.07
C THR A 279 0.04 -23.48 17.60
N LEU A 280 0.10 -22.18 17.33
CA LEU A 280 -0.02 -21.61 16.00
C LEU A 280 1.25 -21.83 15.16
N SER A 281 1.07 -22.45 14.01
CA SER A 281 2.09 -22.68 12.98
C SER A 281 1.67 -22.01 11.68
N VAL A 282 2.60 -21.30 11.06
CA VAL A 282 2.36 -20.53 9.83
C VAL A 282 3.27 -21.07 8.74
N THR A 283 2.68 -21.45 7.60
CA THR A 283 3.43 -21.75 6.39
C THR A 283 2.98 -20.87 5.23
N VAL A 284 3.92 -20.49 4.39
CA VAL A 284 3.70 -19.72 3.16
C VAL A 284 4.22 -20.56 2.00
N ASN A 285 3.34 -20.94 1.06
CA ASN A 285 3.64 -21.88 -0.02
C ASN A 285 4.30 -23.17 0.49
N GLY A 286 3.84 -23.68 1.64
CA GLY A 286 4.38 -24.89 2.28
C GLY A 286 5.68 -24.68 3.07
N THR A 287 6.34 -23.52 2.97
CA THR A 287 7.54 -23.21 3.75
C THR A 287 7.15 -22.65 5.11
N ARG A 288 7.67 -23.23 6.20
CA ARG A 288 7.41 -22.75 7.56
C ARG A 288 8.11 -21.41 7.79
N ILE A 289 7.35 -20.43 8.27
CA ILE A 289 7.88 -19.10 8.62
C ILE A 289 8.05 -19.01 10.13
N ALA A 290 9.18 -18.48 10.56
CA ALA A 290 9.48 -18.31 11.99
C ALA A 290 8.57 -17.25 12.61
N GLN A 291 8.09 -17.55 13.82
CA GLN A 291 7.52 -16.54 14.69
C GLN A 291 8.65 -15.66 15.19
N ASP A 292 8.64 -14.38 14.85
CA ASP A 292 9.75 -13.47 15.12
C ASP A 292 9.23 -12.06 15.39
N GLN A 293 9.93 -11.29 16.23
CA GLN A 293 9.50 -9.95 16.61
C GLN A 293 9.92 -8.85 15.66
N VAL A 294 10.84 -9.13 14.74
CA VAL A 294 11.44 -8.19 13.81
C VAL A 294 11.12 -8.58 12.37
N ASN A 295 11.36 -9.83 11.97
CA ASN A 295 11.20 -10.29 10.59
C ASN A 295 10.66 -11.72 10.54
N GLY A 296 9.35 -11.85 10.32
CA GLY A 296 8.62 -13.12 10.43
C GLY A 296 7.13 -12.87 10.64
N TRP A 297 6.51 -13.58 11.58
CA TRP A 297 5.12 -13.32 11.95
C TRP A 297 4.92 -13.23 13.47
N GLN A 298 3.84 -12.56 13.88
CA GLN A 298 3.30 -12.60 15.23
C GLN A 298 1.79 -12.77 15.24
N TYR A 299 1.28 -13.39 16.30
CA TYR A 299 -0.14 -13.40 16.60
C TYR A 299 -0.54 -12.10 17.33
N ARG A 300 -1.69 -11.55 16.96
CA ARG A 300 -2.33 -10.39 17.56
C ARG A 300 -3.67 -10.83 18.17
N ALA A 301 -3.71 -10.90 19.50
CA ALA A 301 -4.87 -11.40 20.23
C ALA A 301 -6.07 -10.44 20.23
N ASP A 302 -5.81 -9.14 20.10
CA ASP A 302 -6.81 -8.07 20.02
C ASP A 302 -7.61 -8.11 18.71
N THR A 303 -6.98 -8.53 17.62
CA THR A 303 -7.60 -8.63 16.28
C THR A 303 -7.80 -10.07 15.82
N ASN A 304 -7.45 -11.06 16.66
CA ASN A 304 -7.38 -12.48 16.33
C ASN A 304 -6.75 -12.75 14.95
N SER A 305 -5.53 -12.27 14.74
CA SER A 305 -4.87 -12.31 13.42
C SER A 305 -3.38 -12.66 13.50
N VAL A 306 -2.86 -13.20 12.40
CA VAL A 306 -1.42 -13.30 12.15
C VAL A 306 -0.98 -12.06 11.38
N VAL A 307 0.07 -11.41 11.88
CA VAL A 307 0.67 -10.23 11.26
C VAL A 307 2.10 -10.56 10.87
N PHE A 308 2.43 -10.40 9.59
CA PHE A 308 3.79 -10.49 9.09
C PHE A 308 4.55 -9.18 9.33
N LEU A 309 5.74 -9.28 9.91
CA LEU A 309 6.58 -8.18 10.38
C LEU A 309 7.85 -8.04 9.56
N GLY A 310 8.44 -6.85 9.62
CA GLY A 310 9.71 -6.55 8.97
C GLY A 310 9.60 -6.49 7.45
N THR A 311 10.66 -6.94 6.79
CA THR A 311 10.75 -7.00 5.33
C THR A 311 10.02 -8.21 4.74
N TYR A 312 9.64 -9.18 5.57
CA TYR A 312 8.88 -10.33 5.11
C TYR A 312 7.41 -9.97 4.88
N VAL A 313 6.99 -10.06 3.61
CA VAL A 313 5.59 -9.99 3.17
C VAL A 313 5.31 -11.26 2.37
N PRO A 314 4.22 -12.01 2.64
CA PRO A 314 3.87 -13.15 1.82
C PRO A 314 3.79 -12.73 0.35
N PRO A 315 4.49 -13.42 -0.58
CA PRO A 315 4.60 -12.98 -1.95
C PRO A 315 3.25 -13.03 -2.67
N PRO A 316 3.10 -12.30 -3.80
CA PRO A 316 1.87 -12.30 -4.58
C PRO A 316 1.34 -13.71 -4.87
N GLY A 317 0.03 -13.90 -4.69
CA GLY A 317 -0.66 -15.16 -4.95
C GLY A 317 -0.33 -16.32 -4.00
N ALA A 318 0.54 -16.10 -3.00
CA ALA A 318 0.95 -17.14 -2.06
C ALA A 318 -0.23 -17.73 -1.27
N ILE A 319 -0.11 -19.00 -0.93
CA ILE A 319 -1.01 -19.70 -0.02
C ILE A 319 -0.44 -19.62 1.40
N ILE A 320 -1.22 -19.04 2.30
CA ILE A 320 -0.92 -18.92 3.72
C ILE A 320 -1.76 -19.97 4.44
N ARG A 321 -1.09 -20.91 5.10
CA ARG A 321 -1.73 -21.92 5.94
C ARG A 321 -1.45 -21.59 7.39
N LEU A 322 -2.51 -21.32 8.15
CA LEU A 322 -2.48 -21.12 9.60
C LEU A 322 -3.06 -22.36 10.26
N GLU A 323 -2.25 -23.10 11.00
CA GLU A 323 -2.68 -24.31 11.71
C GLU A 323 -2.48 -24.12 13.21
N TYR A 324 -3.50 -24.44 14.00
CA TYR A 324 -3.49 -24.22 15.44
C TYR A 324 -4.50 -25.12 16.15
N ALA A 325 -4.25 -25.39 17.44
CA ALA A 325 -5.24 -26.01 18.30
C ALA A 325 -6.16 -24.93 18.89
N PHE A 326 -7.41 -25.28 19.18
CA PHE A 326 -8.37 -24.37 19.79
C PHE A 326 -9.21 -25.08 20.86
N ALA A 327 -9.75 -24.32 21.81
CA ALA A 327 -10.74 -24.82 22.76
C ALA A 327 -12.14 -24.75 22.15
N LYS A 328 -12.91 -25.83 22.26
CA LYS A 328 -14.31 -25.88 21.81
C LYS A 328 -15.25 -25.13 22.74
#